data_AF-A0A2V7XWE4-F1
#
_entry.id   AF-A0A2V7XWE4-F1
#
_cell.length_a   1.000
_cell.length_b   1.000
_cell.length_c   1.000
_cell.angle_alpha   90.00
_cell.angle_beta   90.00
_cell.angle_gamma   90.00
#
_symmetry.space_group_name_H-M   'P 1'
#
loop_
_entity.id
_entity.type
_entity.pdbx_description
1 polymer ?
#
loop_
_entity_poly.entity_id
_entity_poly.type
_entity_poly.pdbx_seq_one_letter_code
_entity_poly.pdbx_strand_id
1 'polypeptide(L)'
;MVRCHLDNIEDDPHAVRYVPASEFELWRFLMETRHGRAVTVDEVSVWVPDAVSEWYRDLDALALAPVLRVRFERPGPDGTPVPVERFFPAETYREARAALLAHFDPRCRWTVTAAPGYFVPAACMRREPAASLSA
;
A
#
# COMPACT_ATOMS: atom_id res chain seq x y z
N MET A 1 2.62 4.66 -4.17
CA MET A 1 1.42 4.38 -3.35
C MET A 1 1.11 5.62 -2.56
N VAL A 2 -0.15 5.90 -2.28
CA VAL A 2 -0.55 7.01 -1.39
C VAL A 2 -0.88 6.40 -0.04
N ARG A 3 -0.19 6.86 1.02
CA ARG A 3 -0.55 6.60 2.41
C ARG A 3 -1.55 7.66 2.83
N CYS A 4 -2.66 7.23 3.38
CA CYS A 4 -3.72 8.11 3.85
C CYS A 4 -4.39 7.49 5.07
N HIS A 5 -5.08 8.32 5.84
CA HIS A 5 -5.90 7.89 6.94
C HIS A 5 -7.36 8.30 6.72
N LEU A 6 -8.25 7.56 7.35
CA LEU A 6 -9.69 7.81 7.30
C LEU A 6 -10.15 8.49 8.58
N ASP A 7 -11.12 9.39 8.45
CA ASP A 7 -11.83 10.07 9.55
C ASP A 7 -10.92 10.87 10.50
N ASN A 8 -9.75 11.31 10.02
CA ASN A 8 -8.75 12.04 10.80
C ASN A 8 -8.22 11.29 12.04
N ILE A 9 -8.26 9.96 12.02
CA ILE A 9 -7.75 9.14 13.12
C ILE A 9 -6.30 8.74 12.80
N GLU A 10 -5.35 9.56 13.24
CA GLU A 10 -3.91 9.37 12.94
C GLU A 10 -3.28 8.19 13.69
N ASP A 11 -3.74 7.91 14.92
CA ASP A 11 -3.16 6.89 15.81
C ASP A 11 -3.79 5.49 15.66
N ASP A 12 -4.79 5.31 14.78
CA ASP A 12 -5.43 4.01 14.57
C ASP A 12 -4.85 3.30 13.34
N PRO A 13 -4.12 2.17 13.51
CA PRO A 13 -3.62 1.38 12.38
C PRO A 13 -4.75 0.83 11.50
N HIS A 14 -5.97 0.70 12.02
CA HIS A 14 -7.15 0.33 11.25
C HIS A 14 -7.73 1.48 10.40
N ALA A 15 -7.30 2.73 10.62
CA ALA A 15 -7.66 3.88 9.80
C ALA A 15 -6.68 4.11 8.64
N VAL A 16 -5.45 3.58 8.72
CA VAL A 16 -4.42 3.73 7.68
C VAL A 16 -4.73 2.90 6.43
N ARG A 17 -4.59 3.50 5.25
CA ARG A 17 -4.77 2.86 3.95
C ARG A 17 -3.60 3.17 3.04
N TYR A 18 -3.22 2.15 2.27
CA TYR A 18 -2.24 2.28 1.20
C TYR A 18 -2.93 2.02 -0.14
N VAL A 19 -3.07 3.06 -0.95
CA VAL A 19 -3.83 3.01 -2.20
C VAL A 19 -2.91 3.24 -3.40
N PRO A 20 -3.03 2.47 -4.50
CA PRO A 20 -2.31 2.75 -5.73
C PRO A 20 -2.59 4.17 -6.22
N ALA A 21 -1.55 4.91 -6.61
CA ALA A 21 -1.70 6.30 -7.03
C ALA A 21 -2.65 6.43 -8.24
N SER A 22 -2.66 5.45 -9.14
CA SER A 22 -3.57 5.35 -10.28
C SER A 22 -5.04 5.15 -9.90
N GLU A 23 -5.31 4.62 -8.70
CA GLU A 23 -6.66 4.35 -8.19
C GLU A 23 -7.11 5.41 -7.15
N PHE A 24 -6.18 6.24 -6.65
CA PHE A 24 -6.39 7.03 -5.44
C PHE A 24 -7.54 8.04 -5.54
N GLU A 25 -7.60 8.85 -6.59
CA GLU A 25 -8.63 9.88 -6.72
C GLU A 25 -10.04 9.28 -6.81
N LEU A 26 -10.20 8.18 -7.56
CA LEU A 26 -11.47 7.46 -7.64
C LEU A 26 -11.85 6.85 -6.28
N TRP A 27 -10.88 6.24 -5.61
CA TRP A 27 -11.11 5.66 -4.29
C TRP A 27 -11.50 6.71 -3.26
N ARG A 28 -10.78 7.84 -3.21
CA ARG A 28 -11.09 8.98 -2.33
C ARG A 28 -12.49 9.50 -2.59
N PHE A 29 -12.82 9.77 -3.86
CA PHE A 29 -14.15 10.23 -4.24
C PHE A 29 -15.25 9.28 -3.74
N LEU A 30 -15.06 7.96 -3.87
CA LEU A 30 -16.03 6.99 -3.37
C LEU A 30 -16.13 6.99 -1.84
N MET A 31 -15.01 7.05 -1.13
CA MET A 31 -15.02 7.09 0.34
C MET A 31 -15.75 8.32 0.88
N GLU A 32 -15.45 9.49 0.32
CA GLU A 32 -16.03 10.76 0.76
C GLU A 32 -17.51 10.88 0.36
N THR A 33 -17.87 10.49 -0.86
CA THR A 33 -19.25 10.70 -1.36
C THR A 33 -20.22 9.58 -1.06
N ARG A 34 -19.79 8.31 -1.11
CA ARG A 34 -20.66 7.14 -0.91
C ARG A 34 -20.61 6.60 0.51
N HIS A 35 -19.44 6.66 1.13
CA HIS A 35 -19.24 6.14 2.48
C HIS A 35 -19.23 7.22 3.56
N GLY A 36 -19.20 8.51 3.17
CA GLY A 36 -19.22 9.63 4.10
C GLY A 36 -17.97 9.70 5.00
N ARG A 37 -16.86 9.12 4.54
CA ARG A 37 -15.61 9.04 5.31
C ARG A 37 -14.61 10.04 4.77
N ALA A 38 -14.08 10.88 5.65
CA ALA A 38 -13.06 11.86 5.29
C ALA A 38 -11.74 11.13 4.99
N VAL A 39 -11.05 11.54 3.93
CA VAL A 39 -9.73 10.99 3.57
C VAL A 39 -8.69 12.09 3.67
N THR A 40 -7.66 11.86 4.47
CA THR A 40 -6.52 12.78 4.61
C THR A 40 -5.26 12.09 4.13
N VAL A 41 -4.50 12.78 3.28
CA VAL A 41 -3.27 12.26 2.69
C VAL A 41 -2.11 12.57 3.62
N ASP A 42 -1.38 11.53 4.01
CA ASP A 42 -0.16 11.68 4.82
C ASP A 42 1.03 11.94 3.90
N GLU A 43 1.25 11.03 2.95
CA GLU A 43 2.45 11.02 2.11
C GLU A 43 2.31 10.10 0.89
N VAL A 44 3.29 10.20 -0.01
CA VAL A 44 3.51 9.24 -1.09
C VAL A 44 4.62 8.29 -0.67
N SER A 45 4.37 6.98 -0.72
CA SER A 45 5.32 5.94 -0.31
C SER A 45 5.55 4.92 -1.44
N VAL A 46 6.68 4.22 -1.38
CA VAL A 46 7.08 3.15 -2.31
C VAL A 46 7.21 1.85 -1.53
N TRP A 47 6.67 0.76 -2.06
CA TRP A 47 6.84 -0.56 -1.44
C TRP A 47 8.19 -1.13 -1.83
N VAL A 48 8.96 -1.59 -0.84
CA VAL A 48 10.24 -2.25 -1.04
C VAL A 48 10.18 -3.65 -0.41
N PRO A 49 10.59 -4.71 -1.14
CA PRO A 49 10.62 -6.07 -0.60
C PRO A 49 11.60 -6.22 0.56
N ASP A 50 11.22 -6.97 1.59
CA ASP A 50 12.04 -7.22 2.78
C ASP A 50 13.40 -7.87 2.46
N ALA A 51 13.44 -8.69 1.40
CA ALA A 51 14.66 -9.36 0.93
C ALA A 51 15.76 -8.42 0.42
N VAL A 52 15.47 -7.12 0.21
CA VAL A 52 16.42 -6.15 -0.37
C VAL A 52 16.84 -5.13 0.69
N SER A 53 17.34 -5.63 1.83
CA SER A 53 17.73 -4.83 3.01
C SER A 53 18.76 -3.72 2.73
N GLU A 54 19.54 -3.83 1.66
CA GLU A 54 20.60 -2.86 1.33
C GLU A 54 20.07 -1.50 0.85
N TRP A 55 18.83 -1.43 0.35
CA TRP A 55 18.28 -0.21 -0.25
C TRP A 55 17.80 0.82 0.77
N TYR A 56 17.58 0.40 2.02
CA TYR A 56 17.04 1.23 3.09
C TYR A 56 17.76 1.00 4.42
N ARG A 57 18.99 0.45 4.38
CA ARG A 57 19.80 0.20 5.57
C ARG A 57 20.10 1.49 6.36
N ASP A 58 20.15 2.63 5.67
CA ASP A 58 20.40 3.95 6.25
C ASP A 58 19.11 4.69 6.64
N LEU A 59 17.93 4.11 6.40
CA LEU A 59 16.67 4.69 6.85
C LEU A 59 16.40 4.31 8.29
N ASP A 60 15.89 5.27 9.06
CA ASP A 60 15.42 5.02 10.42
C ASP A 60 14.39 3.87 10.39
N ALA A 61 14.61 2.83 11.20
CA ALA A 61 13.70 1.70 11.31
C ALA A 61 12.28 2.14 11.70
N LEU A 62 12.14 3.27 12.39
CA LEU A 62 10.85 3.88 12.73
C LEU A 62 10.11 4.48 11.52
N ALA A 63 10.82 4.77 10.42
CA ALA A 63 10.22 5.27 9.18
C ALA A 63 9.71 4.15 8.27
N LEU A 64 10.00 2.89 8.59
CA LEU A 64 9.61 1.73 7.77
C LEU A 64 8.28 1.16 8.26
N ALA A 65 7.21 1.36 7.49
CA ALA A 65 5.92 0.77 7.80
C ALA A 65 5.83 -0.66 7.25
N PRO A 66 5.72 -1.72 8.08
CA PRO A 66 5.69 -3.10 7.61
C PRO A 66 4.37 -3.41 6.89
N VAL A 67 4.48 -3.92 5.66
CA VAL A 67 3.34 -4.14 4.76
C VAL A 67 3.47 -5.45 3.99
N LEU A 68 2.33 -6.13 3.84
CA LEU A 68 2.18 -7.31 3.00
C LEU A 68 1.64 -6.89 1.63
N ARG A 69 2.41 -7.18 0.59
CA ARG A 69 1.94 -7.08 -0.80
C ARG A 69 1.23 -8.38 -1.17
N VAL A 70 -0.06 -8.27 -1.49
CA VAL A 70 -0.91 -9.39 -1.90
C VAL A 70 -1.15 -9.31 -3.40
N ARG A 71 -0.90 -10.41 -4.10
CA ARG A 71 -1.14 -10.56 -5.54
C ARG A 71 -2.01 -11.77 -5.82
N PHE A 72 -2.95 -11.63 -6.74
CA PHE A 72 -3.77 -12.73 -7.25
C PHE A 72 -4.35 -12.36 -8.61
N GLU A 73 -5.00 -13.33 -9.24
CA GLU A 73 -5.71 -13.13 -10.51
C GLU A 73 -7.21 -13.25 -10.29
N ARG A 74 -7.98 -12.36 -10.92
CA ARG A 74 -9.44 -12.46 -11.00
C ARG A 74 -9.89 -12.70 -12.44
N PRO A 75 -11.02 -13.37 -12.68
CA PRO A 75 -11.60 -13.44 -14.01
C PRO A 75 -12.03 -12.05 -14.49
N GLY A 76 -11.58 -11.68 -15.68
CA GLY A 76 -12.06 -10.51 -16.41
C GLY A 76 -13.41 -10.77 -17.10
N PRO A 77 -14.01 -9.73 -17.72
CA PRO A 77 -15.30 -9.83 -18.40
C PRO A 77 -15.36 -10.95 -19.46
N ASP A 78 -14.26 -11.15 -20.18
CA ASP A 78 -14.14 -12.15 -21.25
C ASP A 78 -13.45 -13.45 -20.79
N GLY A 79 -13.32 -13.66 -19.47
CA GLY A 79 -12.59 -14.78 -18.89
C GLY A 79 -11.06 -14.61 -18.88
N THR A 80 -10.52 -13.54 -19.49
CA THR A 80 -9.09 -13.20 -19.41
C THR A 80 -8.69 -12.91 -17.96
N PRO A 81 -7.62 -13.53 -17.43
CA PRO A 81 -7.13 -13.22 -16.08
C PRO A 81 -6.67 -11.77 -15.97
N VAL A 82 -7.16 -11.07 -14.94
CA VAL A 82 -6.77 -9.70 -14.61
C VAL A 82 -5.96 -9.74 -13.32
N PRO A 83 -4.69 -9.26 -13.32
CA PRO A 83 -3.89 -9.23 -12.11
C PRO A 83 -4.45 -8.19 -11.13
N VAL A 84 -4.47 -8.56 -9.86
CA VAL A 84 -4.83 -7.68 -8.75
C VAL A 84 -3.66 -7.61 -7.79
N GLU A 85 -3.29 -6.40 -7.42
CA GLU A 85 -2.27 -6.12 -6.41
C GLU A 85 -2.85 -5.21 -5.34
N ARG A 86 -2.68 -5.60 -4.07
CA ARG A 86 -3.12 -4.85 -2.89
C ARG A 86 -2.03 -4.87 -1.82
N PHE A 87 -2.08 -3.87 -0.93
CA PHE A 87 -1.10 -3.70 0.13
C PHE A 87 -1.83 -3.52 1.45
N PHE A 88 -1.41 -4.27 2.48
CA PHE A 88 -2.03 -4.22 3.80
C PHE A 88 -0.99 -4.03 4.89
N PRO A 89 -1.26 -3.19 5.90
CA PRO A 89 -0.44 -3.13 7.11
C PRO A 89 -0.27 -4.54 7.69
N ALA A 90 0.96 -4.93 8.05
CA ALA A 90 1.24 -6.29 8.52
C ALA A 90 0.40 -6.68 9.74
N GLU A 91 0.15 -5.72 10.64
CA GLU A 91 -0.64 -5.89 11.86
C GLU A 91 -2.10 -6.30 11.60
N THR A 92 -2.69 -5.79 10.52
CA THR A 92 -4.11 -5.97 10.18
C THR A 92 -4.34 -6.96 9.02
N TYR A 93 -3.25 -7.55 8.52
CA TYR A 93 -3.26 -8.30 7.26
C TYR A 93 -4.25 -9.47 7.27
N ARG A 94 -4.38 -10.19 8.39
CA ARG A 94 -5.21 -11.39 8.46
C ARG A 94 -6.69 -11.05 8.24
N GLU A 95 -7.17 -10.02 8.92
CA GLU A 95 -8.54 -9.52 8.82
C GLU A 95 -8.78 -8.87 7.45
N ALA A 96 -7.84 -8.05 6.99
CA ALA A 96 -7.94 -7.36 5.71
C ALA A 96 -7.94 -8.32 4.51
N ARG A 97 -7.14 -9.39 4.56
CA ARG A 97 -7.14 -10.45 3.54
C ARG A 97 -8.47 -11.21 3.49
N ALA A 98 -9.02 -11.54 4.66
CA ALA A 98 -10.30 -12.23 4.73
C ALA A 98 -11.41 -11.38 4.11
N ALA A 99 -11.47 -10.09 4.46
CA ALA A 99 -12.41 -9.13 3.88
C ALA A 99 -12.22 -8.99 2.36
N LEU A 100 -10.99 -8.79 1.88
CA LEU A 100 -10.67 -8.69 0.47
C LEU A 100 -11.20 -9.91 -0.32
N LEU A 101 -10.86 -11.12 0.13
CA LEU A 101 -11.21 -12.35 -0.58
C LEU A 101 -12.71 -12.70 -0.49
N ALA A 102 -13.48 -12.05 0.38
CA ALA A 102 -14.93 -12.17 0.40
C ALA A 102 -15.60 -11.43 -0.78
N HIS A 103 -14.92 -10.45 -1.37
CA HIS A 103 -15.43 -9.67 -2.50
C HIS A 103 -15.12 -10.27 -3.88
N PHE A 104 -14.28 -11.31 -3.94
CA PHE A 104 -13.86 -11.93 -5.19
C PHE A 104 -14.38 -13.36 -5.34
N ASP A 105 -14.42 -13.84 -6.58
CA ASP A 105 -14.76 -15.23 -6.89
C ASP A 105 -13.84 -16.18 -6.08
N PRO A 106 -14.38 -17.24 -5.44
CA PRO A 106 -13.58 -18.19 -4.67
C PRO A 106 -12.38 -18.79 -5.40
N ARG A 107 -12.40 -18.89 -6.73
CA ARG A 107 -11.28 -19.38 -7.57
C ARG A 107 -10.06 -18.49 -7.47
N CYS A 108 -10.23 -17.20 -7.17
CA CYS A 108 -9.13 -16.26 -6.97
C CYS A 108 -8.20 -16.69 -5.83
N ARG A 109 -8.71 -17.47 -4.86
CA ARG A 109 -7.94 -17.96 -3.70
C ARG A 109 -6.76 -18.84 -4.08
N TRP A 110 -6.81 -19.48 -5.26
CA TRP A 110 -5.77 -20.40 -5.72
C TRP A 110 -4.51 -19.69 -6.23
N THR A 111 -4.61 -18.40 -6.57
CA THR A 111 -3.49 -17.61 -7.11
C THR A 111 -2.96 -16.58 -6.10
N VAL A 112 -3.49 -16.57 -4.87
CA VAL A 112 -3.09 -15.60 -3.84
C VAL A 112 -1.68 -15.88 -3.36
N THR A 113 -0.81 -14.89 -3.56
CA THR A 113 0.54 -14.84 -3.01
C THR A 113 0.69 -13.58 -2.16
N ALA A 114 1.49 -13.68 -1.09
CA ALA A 114 1.79 -12.56 -0.21
C ALA A 114 3.31 -12.45 -0.02
N ALA A 115 3.84 -11.23 -0.13
CA ALA A 115 5.25 -10.95 0.05
C ALA A 115 5.43 -9.84 1.11
N PRO A 116 6.27 -10.07 2.14
CA PRO A 116 6.57 -9.04 3.13
C PRO A 116 7.47 -7.96 2.53
N GLY A 117 7.33 -6.75 3.07
CA GLY A 117 8.15 -5.60 2.72
C GLY A 117 7.77 -4.40 3.57
N TYR A 118 8.26 -3.24 3.15
CA TYR A 118 8.06 -1.98 3.86
C TYR A 118 7.54 -0.92 2.89
N PHE A 119 6.67 -0.03 3.37
CA PHE A 119 6.49 1.26 2.73
C PHE A 119 7.53 2.24 3.23
N VAL A 120 8.21 2.86 2.27
CA VAL A 120 9.20 3.91 2.48
C VAL A 120 8.65 5.21 1.89
N PRO A 121 8.63 6.32 2.64
CA PRO A 121 8.26 7.62 2.07
C PRO A 121 9.12 7.93 0.84
N ALA A 122 8.49 8.30 -0.27
CA ALA A 122 9.20 8.60 -1.52
C ALA A 122 10.17 9.79 -1.36
N ALA A 123 9.91 10.67 -0.39
CA ALA A 123 10.81 11.75 -0.01
C ALA A 123 12.18 11.23 0.47
N CYS A 124 12.21 10.12 1.21
CA CYS A 124 13.44 9.50 1.74
C CYS A 124 14.25 8.76 0.67
N MET A 125 13.65 8.44 -0.48
CA MET A 125 14.30 7.75 -1.60
C MET A 125 15.07 8.70 -2.54
N ARG A 126 14.94 10.02 -2.34
CA ARG A 126 15.69 11.02 -3.12
C ARG A 126 17.09 11.19 -2.52
N ARG A 127 18.10 10.64 -3.18
CA ARG A 127 19.50 10.96 -2.90
C ARG A 127 19.72 12.45 -3.26
N GLU A 128 20.07 13.30 -2.29
CA GLU A 128 20.53 14.65 -2.62
C GLU A 128 21.74 14.53 -3.57
N PRO A 129 21.79 15.29 -4.67
CA PRO A 129 23.01 15.38 -5.45
C PRO A 129 24.08 15.94 -4.51
N ALA A 130 25.19 15.22 -4.36
CA ALA A 130 26.33 15.66 -3.57
C ALA A 130 26.64 17.12 -3.93
N ALA A 131 26.45 18.02 -2.97
CA ALA A 131 26.80 19.42 -3.12
C ALA A 131 28.24 19.45 -3.61
N SER A 132 28.42 19.88 -4.86
CA SER A 132 29.74 20.03 -5.44
C SER A 132 30.44 21.09 -4.60
N LEU A 133 31.38 20.65 -3.76
CA LEU A 133 32.32 21.52 -3.08
C LEU A 133 33.16 22.19 -4.17
N SER A 134 32.75 23.39 -4.58
CA SER A 134 33.61 24.31 -5.31
C SER A 134 34.60 24.90 -4.31
N ALA A 135 35.86 24.47 -4.43
CA ALA A 135 37.01 25.14 -3.84
C ALA A 135 37.45 26.32 -4.71
#